data_AF-A0A971NQ70-F1
#
_entry.id   AF-A0A971NQ70-F1
#
_cell.length_a   1.000
_cell.length_b   1.000
_cell.length_c   1.000
_cell.angle_alpha   90.00
_cell.angle_beta   90.00
_cell.angle_gamma   90.00
#
_symmetry.space_group_name_H-M   'P 1'
#
loop_
_entity.id
_entity.type
_entity.pdbx_description
1 polymer ?
#
loop_
_entity_poly.entity_id
_entity_poly.type
_entity_poly.pdbx_seq_one_letter_code
_entity_poly.pdbx_strand_id
1 'polypeptide(L)'
;NTANKMGIPEDHVVVWDPAKQQGGVSEQFLAEARVVLWRGWCTVDWPQFTSDDVRSLREKYPGIAVIVHPEADPGTVEEAGMSGSTARILDVVKGMPPGGRLAIGTETNMVRRAARENPSLEIVPLREAYCEDMAKITLQKLAHTLLHLEDGACQVTVEPDVAGDALSALERMLGV
;
A
#
# COMPACT_ATOMS: atom_id res chain seq x y z
N ASN A 1 -10.11 -1.25 5.82
CA ASN A 1 -9.26 -2.45 6.05
C ASN A 1 -8.52 -2.43 7.36
N THR A 2 -7.53 -1.56 7.58
CA THR A 2 -6.76 -1.54 8.85
C THR A 2 -7.65 -1.23 10.06
N ALA A 3 -8.52 -0.21 9.97
CA ALA A 3 -9.48 0.12 11.02
C ALA A 3 -10.39 -1.08 11.38
N ASN A 4 -10.92 -1.77 10.36
CA ASN A 4 -11.74 -2.98 10.54
C ASN A 4 -10.96 -4.08 11.28
N LYS A 5 -9.69 -4.30 10.92
CA LYS A 5 -8.82 -5.28 11.60
C LYS A 5 -8.54 -4.91 13.06
N MET A 6 -8.53 -3.61 13.37
CA MET A 6 -8.39 -3.10 14.74
C MET A 6 -9.71 -3.13 15.52
N GLY A 7 -10.81 -3.57 14.92
CA GLY A 7 -12.13 -3.61 15.56
C GLY A 7 -12.71 -2.22 15.82
N ILE A 8 -12.30 -1.21 15.05
CA ILE A 8 -12.85 0.14 15.17
C ILE A 8 -14.25 0.13 14.52
N PRO A 9 -15.32 0.48 15.27
CA PRO A 9 -16.66 0.55 14.73
C PRO A 9 -16.79 1.56 13.58
N GLU A 10 -17.66 1.31 12.61
CA GLU A 10 -17.81 2.15 11.41
C GLU A 10 -18.27 3.57 11.72
N ASP A 11 -19.10 3.75 12.75
CA ASP A 11 -19.56 5.06 13.25
C ASP A 11 -18.44 5.90 13.89
N HIS A 12 -17.30 5.30 14.20
CA HIS A 12 -16.08 5.98 14.66
C HIS A 12 -15.06 6.22 13.52
N VAL A 13 -15.40 5.91 12.27
CA VAL A 13 -14.56 6.14 11.09
C VAL A 13 -15.24 7.17 10.19
N VAL A 14 -14.61 8.33 10.02
CA VAL A 14 -15.16 9.42 9.20
C VAL A 14 -14.34 9.62 7.94
N VAL A 15 -14.99 9.95 6.82
CA VAL A 15 -14.31 10.31 5.57
C VAL A 15 -14.32 11.82 5.41
N TRP A 16 -13.13 12.42 5.35
CA TRP A 16 -12.91 13.83 5.11
C TRP A 16 -12.76 14.12 3.61
N ASP A 17 -13.70 14.87 3.04
CA ASP A 17 -13.63 15.36 1.65
C ASP A 17 -13.10 16.80 1.60
N PRO A 18 -11.85 17.03 1.16
CA PRO A 18 -11.28 18.37 1.13
C PRO A 18 -12.02 19.35 0.21
N ALA A 19 -12.87 18.87 -0.71
CA ALA A 19 -13.68 19.72 -1.56
C ALA A 19 -14.91 20.31 -0.84
N LYS A 20 -15.19 19.88 0.41
CA LYS A 20 -16.33 20.32 1.20
C LYS A 20 -15.90 21.13 2.42
N GLN A 21 -16.76 22.06 2.84
CA GLN A 21 -16.57 22.79 4.10
C GLN A 21 -16.49 21.79 5.27
N GLN A 22 -15.48 21.93 6.14
CA GLN A 22 -15.19 20.99 7.23
C GLN A 22 -15.15 19.52 6.80
N GLY A 23 -14.66 19.23 5.59
CA GLY A 23 -14.58 17.84 5.10
C GLY A 23 -15.93 17.22 4.76
N GLY A 24 -17.04 17.95 4.89
CA GLY A 24 -18.39 17.41 4.85
C GLY A 24 -18.78 16.63 6.11
N VAL A 25 -18.07 16.82 7.22
CA VAL A 25 -18.31 16.16 8.51
C VAL A 25 -18.62 17.21 9.57
N SER A 26 -19.65 16.99 10.38
CA SER A 26 -19.97 17.91 11.49
C SER A 26 -18.93 17.81 12.62
N GLU A 27 -18.75 18.88 13.37
CA GLU A 27 -17.85 18.92 14.54
C GLU A 27 -18.11 17.81 15.57
N GLN A 28 -19.38 17.44 15.80
CA GLN A 28 -19.74 16.36 16.73
C GLN A 28 -19.14 15.02 16.29
N PHE A 29 -19.37 14.62 15.03
CA PHE A 29 -18.79 13.39 14.46
C PHE A 29 -17.25 13.41 14.46
N LEU A 30 -16.62 14.57 14.21
CA LEU A 30 -15.15 14.69 14.28
C LEU A 30 -14.61 14.49 15.69
N ALA A 31 -15.33 14.97 16.71
CA ALA A 31 -14.94 14.81 18.11
C ALA A 31 -15.01 13.35 18.60
N GLU A 32 -15.93 12.55 18.04
CA GLU A 32 -16.12 11.13 18.37
C GLU A 32 -15.29 10.19 17.47
N ALA A 33 -14.77 10.69 16.35
CA ALA A 33 -14.01 9.92 15.38
C ALA A 33 -12.71 9.37 16.00
N ARG A 34 -12.47 8.07 15.79
CA ARG A 34 -11.19 7.43 16.10
C ARG A 34 -10.27 7.39 14.89
N VAL A 35 -10.84 7.42 13.68
CA VAL A 35 -10.10 7.43 12.41
C VAL A 35 -10.73 8.47 11.48
N VAL A 36 -9.90 9.35 10.95
CA VAL A 36 -10.26 10.28 9.88
C VAL A 36 -9.58 9.81 8.60
N LEU A 37 -10.37 9.35 7.64
CA LEU A 37 -9.90 8.92 6.33
C LEU A 37 -9.96 10.09 5.36
N TRP A 38 -8.85 10.38 4.69
CA TRP A 38 -8.90 11.31 3.57
C TRP A 38 -9.65 10.68 2.40
N ARG A 39 -10.50 11.44 1.70
CA ARG A 39 -11.18 10.96 0.50
C ARG A 39 -10.19 10.81 -0.66
N GLY A 40 -9.47 9.70 -0.67
CA GLY A 40 -8.49 9.33 -1.68
C GLY A 40 -8.27 7.82 -1.72
N TRP A 41 -7.55 7.37 -2.74
CA TRP A 41 -7.21 5.97 -2.94
C TRP A 41 -5.90 5.86 -3.72
N CYS A 42 -5.26 4.70 -3.64
CA CYS A 42 -4.09 4.36 -4.43
C CYS A 42 -4.51 3.77 -5.76
N THR A 43 -4.17 4.41 -6.87
CA THR A 43 -4.55 4.00 -8.24
C THR A 43 -3.97 2.65 -8.67
N VAL A 44 -2.99 2.14 -7.93
CA VAL A 44 -2.32 0.84 -8.16
C VAL A 44 -3.11 -0.29 -7.50
N ASP A 45 -3.49 -0.10 -6.24
CA ASP A 45 -4.14 -1.16 -5.45
C ASP A 45 -5.68 -1.12 -5.55
N TRP A 46 -6.26 0.03 -5.89
CA TRP A 46 -7.68 0.18 -6.22
C TRP A 46 -7.88 1.20 -7.36
N PRO A 47 -8.66 0.89 -8.41
CA PRO A 47 -9.57 -0.24 -8.57
C PRO A 47 -8.98 -1.43 -9.37
N GLN A 48 -7.65 -1.57 -9.43
CA GLN A 48 -7.01 -2.57 -10.32
C GLN A 48 -7.28 -4.02 -9.91
N PHE A 49 -7.46 -4.28 -8.61
CA PHE A 49 -7.72 -5.61 -8.08
C PHE A 49 -9.18 -5.72 -7.65
N THR A 50 -9.83 -6.83 -8.02
CA THR A 50 -11.21 -7.13 -7.66
C THR A 50 -11.32 -8.53 -7.05
N SER A 51 -12.39 -8.81 -6.31
CA SER A 51 -12.69 -10.17 -5.84
C SER A 51 -12.82 -11.18 -6.99
N ASP A 52 -13.32 -10.75 -8.16
CA ASP A 52 -13.39 -11.61 -9.35
C ASP A 52 -12.01 -12.00 -9.88
N ASP A 53 -11.02 -11.11 -9.81
CA ASP A 53 -9.64 -11.44 -10.16
C ASP A 53 -9.09 -12.54 -9.25
N VAL A 54 -9.37 -12.45 -7.95
CA VAL A 54 -8.93 -13.46 -6.98
C VAL A 54 -9.57 -14.81 -7.28
N ARG A 55 -10.89 -14.84 -7.52
CA ARG A 55 -11.62 -16.08 -7.87
C ARG A 55 -11.11 -16.69 -9.16
N SER A 56 -10.99 -15.89 -10.21
CA SER A 56 -10.50 -16.32 -11.53
C SER A 56 -9.08 -16.90 -11.45
N LEU A 57 -8.21 -16.31 -10.61
CA LEU A 57 -6.86 -16.80 -10.42
C LEU A 57 -6.82 -18.13 -9.68
N ARG A 58 -7.68 -18.34 -8.67
CA ARG A 58 -7.79 -19.63 -7.96
C ARG A 58 -8.28 -20.75 -8.86
N GLU A 59 -9.17 -20.45 -9.81
CA GLU A 59 -9.60 -21.41 -10.84
C GLU A 59 -8.44 -21.80 -11.77
N LYS A 60 -7.65 -20.81 -12.20
CA LYS A 60 -6.50 -21.02 -13.08
C LYS A 60 -5.31 -21.72 -12.39
N TYR A 61 -5.10 -21.45 -11.11
CA TYR A 61 -4.02 -22.02 -10.30
C TYR A 61 -4.58 -22.70 -9.05
N PRO A 62 -5.03 -23.98 -9.17
CA PRO A 62 -5.54 -24.71 -8.02
C PRO A 62 -4.51 -24.76 -6.88
N GLY A 63 -4.95 -24.40 -5.67
CA GLY A 63 -4.13 -24.37 -4.47
C GLY A 63 -3.26 -23.12 -4.29
N ILE A 64 -3.41 -22.08 -5.13
CA ILE A 64 -2.67 -20.83 -4.97
C ILE A 64 -3.13 -20.05 -3.73
N ALA A 65 -2.18 -19.60 -2.91
CA ALA A 65 -2.43 -18.62 -1.87
C ALA A 65 -2.50 -17.21 -2.48
N VAL A 66 -3.27 -16.30 -1.88
CA VAL A 66 -3.43 -14.93 -2.40
C VAL A 66 -3.18 -13.95 -1.25
N ILE A 67 -2.36 -12.94 -1.49
CA ILE A 67 -2.14 -11.82 -0.56
C ILE A 67 -2.23 -10.50 -1.32
N VAL A 68 -2.93 -9.52 -0.75
CA VAL A 68 -3.08 -8.18 -1.34
C VAL A 68 -2.61 -7.08 -0.39
N HIS A 69 -2.27 -5.92 -0.93
CA HIS A 69 -2.02 -4.73 -0.12
C HIS A 69 -3.33 -4.22 0.53
N PRO A 70 -3.34 -3.73 1.78
CA PRO A 70 -4.55 -3.26 2.45
C PRO A 70 -5.18 -2.00 1.83
N GLU A 71 -4.56 -1.40 0.80
CA GLU A 71 -5.13 -0.31 0.01
C GLU A 71 -6.14 -0.79 -1.07
N ALA A 72 -6.20 -2.10 -1.34
CA ALA A 72 -7.28 -2.68 -2.15
C ALA A 72 -8.64 -2.51 -1.46
N ASP A 73 -9.75 -2.63 -2.19
CA ASP A 73 -11.07 -2.51 -1.59
C ASP A 73 -11.35 -3.65 -0.58
N PRO A 74 -12.28 -3.43 0.39
CA PRO A 74 -12.58 -4.42 1.41
C PRO A 74 -13.00 -5.80 0.87
N GLY A 75 -13.76 -5.85 -0.24
CA GLY A 75 -14.21 -7.10 -0.82
C GLY A 75 -13.07 -7.89 -1.44
N THR A 76 -12.09 -7.22 -2.06
CA THR A 76 -10.87 -7.85 -2.56
C THR A 76 -9.99 -8.36 -1.42
N VAL A 77 -9.85 -7.59 -0.34
CA VAL A 77 -9.08 -8.01 0.86
C VAL A 77 -9.71 -9.24 1.52
N GLU A 78 -11.03 -9.27 1.64
CA GLU A 78 -11.77 -10.40 2.19
C GLU A 78 -11.61 -11.65 1.33
N GLU A 79 -11.84 -11.54 0.03
CA GLU A 79 -11.71 -12.66 -0.92
C GLU A 79 -10.27 -13.20 -0.97
N ALA A 80 -9.25 -12.33 -0.91
CA ALA A 80 -7.85 -12.75 -0.86
C ALA A 80 -7.55 -13.61 0.38
N GLY A 81 -8.17 -13.30 1.52
CA GLY A 81 -7.96 -14.00 2.80
C GLY A 81 -6.66 -13.61 3.52
N MET A 82 -5.74 -12.91 2.85
CA MET A 82 -4.54 -12.34 3.44
C MET A 82 -4.32 -10.92 2.94
N SER A 83 -3.94 -10.02 3.86
CA SER A 83 -3.49 -8.67 3.51
C SER A 83 -2.33 -8.20 4.37
N GLY A 84 -1.52 -7.30 3.81
CA GLY A 84 -0.36 -6.75 4.50
C GLY A 84 0.39 -5.69 3.70
N SER A 85 1.24 -4.92 4.41
CA SER A 85 2.21 -4.05 3.75
C SER A 85 3.15 -4.85 2.87
N THR A 86 3.90 -4.16 2.00
CA THR A 86 4.94 -4.77 1.18
C THR A 86 5.94 -5.59 2.01
N ALA A 87 6.31 -5.12 3.20
CA ALA A 87 7.16 -5.87 4.14
C ALA A 87 6.52 -7.19 4.58
N ARG A 88 5.25 -7.16 5.02
CA ARG A 88 4.53 -8.38 5.42
C ARG A 88 4.34 -9.36 4.26
N ILE A 89 4.12 -8.87 3.04
CA ILE A 89 4.05 -9.70 1.84
C ILE A 89 5.40 -10.43 1.63
N LEU A 90 6.53 -9.74 1.76
CA LEU A 90 7.85 -10.36 1.64
C LEU A 90 8.11 -11.38 2.76
N ASP A 91 7.60 -11.15 3.97
CA ASP A 91 7.72 -12.12 5.06
C ASP A 91 6.92 -13.41 4.76
N VAL A 92 5.73 -13.29 4.16
CA VAL A 92 4.95 -14.43 3.67
C VAL A 92 5.71 -15.20 2.60
N VAL A 93 6.34 -14.50 1.66
CA VAL A 93 7.19 -15.12 0.63
C VAL A 93 8.33 -15.90 1.27
N LYS A 94 9.06 -15.30 2.21
CA LYS A 94 10.20 -15.95 2.91
C LYS A 94 9.79 -17.16 3.75
N GLY A 95 8.59 -17.14 4.33
CA GLY A 95 8.07 -18.21 5.15
C GLY A 95 7.45 -19.37 4.36
N MET A 96 7.34 -19.26 3.03
CA MET A 96 6.67 -20.25 2.20
C MET A 96 7.57 -21.46 1.91
N PRO A 97 7.04 -22.70 1.98
CA PRO A 97 7.82 -23.87 1.63
C PRO A 97 8.12 -23.92 0.11
N PRO A 98 9.24 -24.54 -0.31
CA PRO A 98 9.54 -24.77 -1.72
C PRO A 98 8.37 -25.43 -2.45
N GLY A 99 8.10 -24.98 -3.68
CA GLY A 99 6.93 -25.40 -4.47
C GLY A 99 5.63 -24.68 -4.11
N GLY A 100 5.66 -23.77 -3.13
CA GLY A 100 4.52 -22.93 -2.78
C GLY A 100 4.12 -21.99 -3.93
N ARG A 101 2.81 -21.75 -4.05
CA ARG A 101 2.22 -20.88 -5.07
C ARG A 101 1.58 -19.66 -4.42
N LEU A 102 1.95 -18.47 -4.86
CA LEU A 102 1.47 -17.21 -4.29
C LEU A 102 1.10 -16.22 -5.38
N ALA A 103 -0.13 -15.72 -5.30
CA ALA A 103 -0.57 -14.54 -6.00
C ALA A 103 -0.39 -13.30 -5.13
N ILE A 104 0.18 -12.24 -5.68
CA ILE A 104 0.38 -10.98 -4.96
C ILE A 104 -0.37 -9.85 -5.69
N GLY A 105 -1.29 -9.19 -4.98
CA GLY A 105 -1.95 -7.96 -5.45
C GLY A 105 -1.30 -6.71 -4.86
N THR A 106 -0.27 -6.21 -5.54
CA THR A 106 0.35 -4.90 -5.31
C THR A 106 1.14 -4.50 -6.56
N GLU A 107 2.01 -3.50 -6.48
CA GLU A 107 2.82 -3.02 -7.59
C GLU A 107 3.67 -4.15 -8.23
N THR A 108 3.60 -4.26 -9.56
CA THR A 108 4.10 -5.41 -10.33
C THR A 108 5.62 -5.59 -10.26
N ASN A 109 6.41 -4.52 -10.19
CA ASN A 109 7.86 -4.63 -10.10
C ASN A 109 8.29 -5.27 -8.77
N MET A 110 7.58 -4.98 -7.68
CA MET A 110 7.79 -5.68 -6.41
C MET A 110 7.52 -7.19 -6.56
N VAL A 111 6.39 -7.56 -7.16
CA VAL A 111 6.01 -8.98 -7.36
C VAL A 111 7.05 -9.72 -8.21
N ARG A 112 7.44 -9.13 -9.34
CA ARG A 112 8.45 -9.71 -10.24
C ARG A 112 9.81 -9.83 -9.55
N ARG A 113 10.20 -8.85 -8.72
CA ARG A 113 11.42 -8.95 -7.92
C ARG A 113 11.34 -10.13 -6.94
N ALA A 114 10.24 -10.26 -6.20
CA ALA A 114 10.03 -11.36 -5.26
C ALA A 114 10.10 -12.73 -5.97
N ALA A 115 9.49 -12.86 -7.15
CA ALA A 115 9.57 -14.08 -7.97
C ALA A 115 11.01 -14.44 -8.38
N ARG A 116 11.79 -13.45 -8.86
CA ARG A 116 13.20 -13.68 -9.23
C ARG A 116 14.08 -14.07 -8.05
N GLU A 117 13.85 -13.47 -6.89
CA GLU A 117 14.63 -13.73 -5.67
C GLU A 117 14.25 -15.06 -5.01
N ASN A 118 13.10 -15.64 -5.36
CA ASN A 118 12.60 -16.88 -4.77
C ASN A 118 12.20 -17.89 -5.87
N PRO A 119 13.14 -18.40 -6.68
CA PRO A 119 12.85 -19.26 -7.83
C PRO A 119 12.27 -20.64 -7.46
N SER A 120 12.30 -21.01 -6.18
CA SER A 120 11.66 -22.23 -5.67
C SER A 120 10.15 -22.09 -5.48
N LEU A 121 9.60 -20.87 -5.59
CA LEU A 121 8.19 -20.55 -5.43
C LEU A 121 7.59 -20.14 -6.78
N GLU A 122 6.30 -20.41 -6.96
CA GLU A 122 5.53 -19.91 -8.10
C GLU A 122 4.81 -18.62 -7.67
N ILE A 123 5.47 -17.47 -7.87
CA ILE A 123 4.94 -16.15 -7.52
C ILE A 123 4.42 -15.46 -8.78
N VAL A 124 3.16 -15.08 -8.77
CA VAL A 124 2.49 -14.39 -9.89
C VAL A 124 1.80 -13.11 -9.41
N PRO A 125 1.74 -12.05 -10.24
CA PRO A 125 0.88 -10.91 -9.94
C PRO A 125 -0.59 -11.33 -10.03
N LEU A 126 -1.43 -10.80 -9.14
CA LEU A 126 -2.89 -10.97 -9.23
C LEU A 126 -3.41 -10.35 -10.53
N ARG A 127 -2.93 -9.15 -10.83
CA ARG A 127 -3.03 -8.45 -12.12
C ARG A 127 -1.80 -7.55 -12.26
N GLU A 128 -1.41 -7.22 -13.48
CA GLU A 128 -0.37 -6.21 -13.67
C GLU A 128 -0.91 -4.81 -13.34
N ALA A 129 -0.32 -4.18 -12.35
CA ALA A 129 -0.52 -2.79 -11.97
C ALA A 129 0.83 -2.10 -11.74
N TYR A 130 1.00 -0.88 -12.25
CA TYR A 130 2.25 -0.13 -12.17
C TYR A 130 1.98 1.26 -11.60
N CYS A 131 2.88 1.74 -10.74
CA CYS A 131 2.83 3.11 -10.25
C CYS A 131 3.58 4.05 -11.21
N GLU A 132 2.85 4.90 -11.94
CA GLU A 132 3.45 5.86 -12.87
C GLU A 132 4.43 6.82 -12.17
N ASP A 133 4.10 7.25 -10.95
CA ASP A 133 4.96 8.15 -10.18
C ASP A 133 6.26 7.48 -9.74
N MET A 134 6.22 6.21 -9.34
CA MET A 134 7.44 5.44 -9.06
C MET A 134 8.30 5.26 -10.32
N ALA A 135 7.66 5.06 -11.48
CA ALA A 135 8.34 4.91 -12.77
C ALA A 135 9.03 6.20 -13.26
N LYS A 136 8.78 7.36 -12.63
CA LYS A 136 9.51 8.60 -12.92
C LYS A 136 10.98 8.51 -12.53
N ILE A 137 11.37 7.58 -11.65
CA ILE A 137 12.76 7.36 -11.25
C ILE A 137 13.45 6.47 -12.29
N THR A 138 14.49 6.99 -12.93
CA THR A 138 15.27 6.28 -13.96
C THR A 138 16.75 6.26 -13.62
N LEU A 139 17.50 5.33 -14.22
CA LEU A 139 18.95 5.25 -14.02
C LEU A 139 19.67 6.53 -14.45
N GLN A 140 19.20 7.19 -15.51
CA GLN A 140 19.76 8.45 -15.98
C GLN A 140 19.53 9.58 -14.98
N LYS A 141 18.32 9.67 -14.41
CA LYS A 141 18.00 10.67 -13.37
C LYS A 141 18.78 10.41 -12.10
N LEU A 142 18.88 9.15 -11.67
CA LEU A 142 19.69 8.76 -10.52
C LEU A 142 21.16 9.11 -10.72
N ALA A 143 21.75 8.75 -11.87
CA ALA A 143 23.14 9.10 -12.19
C ALA A 143 23.35 10.62 -12.20
N HIS A 144 22.41 11.37 -12.79
CA HIS A 144 22.45 12.83 -12.77
C HIS A 144 22.44 13.38 -11.33
N THR A 145 21.51 12.93 -10.48
CA THR A 145 21.46 13.35 -9.06
C THR A 145 22.76 13.01 -8.33
N LEU A 146 23.32 11.82 -8.52
CA LEU A 146 24.55 11.38 -7.86
C LEU A 146 25.78 12.20 -8.28
N LEU A 147 25.85 12.61 -9.55
CA LEU A 147 26.97 13.41 -10.07
C LEU A 147 26.94 14.88 -9.62
N HIS A 148 25.77 15.38 -9.21
CA HIS A 148 25.57 16.80 -8.87
C HIS A 148 25.13 16.97 -7.40
N LEU A 149 25.53 16.04 -6.53
CA LEU A 149 25.22 16.10 -5.10
C LEU A 149 25.82 17.35 -4.44
N GLU A 150 27.04 17.73 -4.83
CA GLU A 150 27.74 18.91 -4.31
C GLU A 150 27.07 20.22 -4.74
N ASP A 151 26.39 20.22 -5.88
CA ASP A 151 25.61 21.35 -6.39
C ASP A 151 24.21 21.45 -5.74
N GLY A 152 23.88 20.52 -4.84
CA GLY A 152 22.55 20.45 -4.20
C GLY A 152 21.44 19.96 -5.13
N ALA A 153 21.78 19.24 -6.22
CA ALA A 153 20.78 18.77 -7.18
C ALA A 153 19.73 17.88 -6.50
N CYS A 154 18.46 18.26 -6.68
CA CYS A 154 17.31 17.56 -6.09
C CYS A 154 17.33 17.47 -4.55
N GLN A 155 18.05 18.37 -3.85
CA GLN A 155 18.01 18.42 -2.39
C GLN A 155 16.58 18.72 -1.93
N VAL A 156 16.02 17.80 -1.15
CA VAL A 156 14.71 18.00 -0.52
C VAL A 156 14.90 18.92 0.68
N THR A 157 14.16 20.03 0.68
CA THR A 157 14.10 20.98 1.80
C THR A 157 12.65 21.08 2.28
N VAL A 158 12.49 21.29 3.58
CA VAL A 158 11.19 21.42 4.25
C VAL A 158 11.32 22.59 5.22
N GLU A 159 10.31 23.45 5.25
CA GLU A 159 10.30 24.59 6.16
C GLU A 159 10.39 24.14 7.63
N PRO A 160 11.11 24.86 8.51
CA PRO A 160 11.39 24.39 9.86
C PRO A 160 10.16 24.11 10.72
N ASP A 161 9.09 24.90 10.54
CA ASP A 161 7.81 24.73 11.23
C ASP A 161 7.09 23.45 10.79
N VAL A 162 7.00 23.24 9.47
CA VAL A 162 6.43 22.01 8.89
C VAL A 162 7.22 20.78 9.32
N ALA A 163 8.55 20.87 9.33
CA ALA A 163 9.43 19.78 9.75
C ALA A 163 9.23 19.43 11.23
N GLY A 164 9.09 20.42 12.11
CA GLY A 164 8.88 20.23 13.55
C GLY A 164 7.57 19.50 13.87
N ASP A 165 6.47 19.91 13.24
CA ASP A 165 5.16 19.29 13.44
C ASP A 165 5.11 17.87 12.85
N ALA A 166 5.65 17.68 11.64
CA ALA A 166 5.72 16.36 11.01
C ALA A 166 6.58 15.37 11.81
N LEU A 167 7.72 15.83 12.36
CA LEU A 167 8.59 15.03 13.21
C LEU A 167 7.86 14.60 14.49
N SER A 168 7.15 15.52 15.14
CA SER A 168 6.37 15.22 16.35
C SER A 168 5.32 14.12 16.11
N ALA A 169 4.65 14.14 14.95
CA ALA A 169 3.71 13.07 14.57
C ALA A 169 4.42 11.73 14.34
N LEU A 170 5.58 11.75 13.67
CA LEU A 170 6.39 10.56 13.39
C LEU A 170 6.94 9.92 14.67
N GLU A 171 7.48 10.72 15.59
CA GLU A 171 8.01 10.24 16.87
C GLU A 171 6.93 9.58 17.73
N ARG A 172 5.72 10.13 17.75
CA ARG A 172 4.58 9.50 18.43
C ARG A 172 4.18 8.17 17.80
N MET A 173 4.31 8.03 16.48
CA MET A 173 4.04 6.76 15.78
C MET A 173 5.10 5.71 16.08
N LEU A 174 6.38 6.11 16.19
CA LEU A 174 7.51 5.20 16.39
C LEU A 174 7.81 4.88 17.87
N GLY A 175 7.45 5.77 18.78
CA GLY A 175 7.72 5.67 20.22
C GLY A 175 6.73 4.81 21.02
N VAL A 176 5.92 4.00 20.33
CA VAL A 176 4.89 3.12 20.90
C VAL A 176 5.42 1.71 21.08
#